data_AF-A0A0Q9SKB0-F1
#
_entry.id   AF-A0A0Q9SKB0-F1
#
_cell.length_a   1.000
_cell.length_b   1.000
_cell.length_c   1.000
_cell.angle_alpha   90.00
_cell.angle_beta   90.00
_cell.angle_gamma   90.00
#
_symmetry.space_group_name_H-M   'P 1'
#
loop_
_entity.id
_entity.type
_entity.pdbx_description
1 polymer ?
#
loop_
_entity_poly.entity_id
_entity_poly.type
_entity_poly.pdbx_seq_one_letter_code
_entity_poly.pdbx_strand_id
1 'polypeptide(L)'
;MATTPRQRRNLAVVIGVVVVLALMGGCGVWLTRDDPVAPRDGALKVVQGTGSTATADASGHAPFAAVGAVDELRPGQMRTLSVKVTNPDQVAYRILELNATPKDANSACAGSTNLVVSAYEATKPGAVTYVVPRNSSITIPLTVMMLDTATSQDACNDVSFPLAFGGLATQGQGNGNS
;
A
#
# COMPACT_ATOMS: atom_id res chain seq x y z
N MET A 1 -69.14 -37.88 -19.00
CA MET A 1 -68.02 -38.57 -19.69
C MET A 1 -66.73 -37.88 -19.27
N ALA A 2 -66.12 -38.30 -18.17
CA ALA A 2 -65.07 -39.33 -18.14
C ALA A 2 -63.83 -38.91 -18.95
N THR A 3 -63.03 -38.01 -18.35
CA THR A 3 -61.68 -37.71 -18.82
C THR A 3 -60.82 -38.96 -18.73
N THR A 4 -60.37 -39.46 -19.87
CA THR A 4 -59.53 -40.66 -19.98
C THR A 4 -58.10 -40.38 -19.47
N PRO A 5 -57.48 -41.34 -18.76
CA PRO A 5 -56.17 -41.16 -18.09
C PRO A 5 -54.96 -41.12 -19.05
N ARG A 6 -55.16 -41.22 -20.36
CA ARG A 6 -54.07 -41.30 -21.35
C ARG A 6 -53.47 -39.95 -21.74
N GLN A 7 -54.20 -38.85 -21.54
CA GLN A 7 -53.81 -37.51 -22.02
C GLN A 7 -52.93 -36.71 -21.04
N ARG A 8 -52.76 -37.16 -19.78
CA ARG A 8 -51.88 -36.51 -18.80
C ARG A 8 -50.41 -36.90 -18.92
N ARG A 9 -50.08 -37.98 -19.63
CA ARG A 9 -48.71 -38.50 -19.72
C ARG A 9 -47.84 -37.78 -20.75
N ASN A 10 -48.43 -37.20 -21.80
CA ASN A 10 -47.64 -36.59 -22.89
C ASN A 10 -47.23 -35.14 -22.61
N LEU A 11 -47.89 -34.44 -21.68
CA LEU A 11 -47.51 -33.08 -21.29
C LEU A 11 -46.40 -33.04 -20.23
N ALA A 12 -46.25 -34.09 -19.42
CA ALA A 12 -45.17 -34.16 -18.42
C ALA A 12 -43.81 -34.51 -19.04
N VAL A 13 -43.78 -35.22 -20.18
CA VAL A 13 -42.51 -35.65 -20.81
C VAL A 13 -41.88 -34.53 -21.64
N VAL A 14 -42.67 -33.68 -22.28
CA VAL A 14 -42.12 -32.60 -23.14
C VAL A 14 -41.47 -31.49 -22.30
N ILE A 15 -41.99 -31.20 -21.10
CA ILE A 15 -41.39 -30.21 -20.19
C ILE A 15 -40.12 -30.76 -19.52
N GLY A 16 -40.06 -32.07 -19.24
CA GLY A 16 -38.89 -32.71 -18.65
C GLY A 16 -37.65 -32.74 -19.56
N VAL A 17 -37.83 -32.85 -20.89
CA VAL A 17 -36.69 -32.93 -21.83
C VAL A 17 -36.10 -31.56 -22.17
N VAL A 18 -36.90 -30.48 -22.16
CA VAL A 18 -36.38 -29.13 -22.45
C VAL A 18 -35.58 -28.55 -21.28
N VAL A 19 -35.86 -28.95 -20.04
CA VAL A 19 -35.10 -28.46 -18.86
C VAL A 19 -33.77 -29.19 -18.69
N VAL A 20 -33.62 -30.42 -19.20
CA VAL A 20 -32.37 -31.20 -19.03
C VAL A 20 -31.36 -30.97 -20.16
N LEU A 21 -31.78 -30.60 -21.38
CA LEU A 21 -30.86 -30.29 -22.49
C LEU A 21 -30.34 -28.84 -22.51
N ALA A 22 -30.81 -27.97 -21.60
CA ALA A 22 -30.22 -26.64 -21.39
C ALA A 22 -29.11 -26.62 -20.32
N LEU A 23 -28.87 -27.73 -19.61
CA LEU A 23 -27.83 -27.83 -18.57
C LEU A 23 -26.47 -28.33 -19.07
N MET A 24 -26.36 -28.73 -20.35
CA MET A 24 -25.14 -29.30 -20.94
C MET A 24 -24.61 -28.50 -22.15
N GLY A 25 -25.08 -27.27 -22.36
CA GLY A 25 -24.65 -26.41 -23.48
C GLY A 25 -24.06 -25.06 -23.09
N GLY A 26 -23.96 -24.76 -21.79
CA GLY A 26 -23.67 -23.41 -21.29
C GLY A 26 -22.32 -23.21 -20.58
N CYS A 27 -21.42 -24.20 -20.59
CA CYS A 27 -20.11 -24.06 -19.93
C CYS A 27 -18.98 -23.57 -20.86
N GLY A 28 -19.29 -23.21 -22.11
CA GLY A 28 -18.28 -22.93 -23.14
C GLY A 28 -17.87 -21.46 -23.33
N VAL A 29 -18.49 -20.49 -22.67
CA VAL A 29 -18.27 -19.06 -22.98
C VAL A 29 -18.25 -18.21 -21.71
N TRP A 30 -17.30 -18.43 -20.79
CA TRP A 30 -16.91 -17.44 -19.75
C TRP A 30 -15.46 -17.61 -19.25
N LEU A 31 -14.58 -18.28 -19.99
CA LEU A 31 -13.15 -18.37 -19.64
C LEU A 31 -12.35 -17.24 -20.30
N THR A 32 -12.57 -16.00 -19.85
CA THR A 32 -11.59 -14.89 -19.83
C THR A 32 -12.24 -13.69 -19.14
N ARG A 33 -12.76 -13.90 -17.94
CA ARG A 33 -12.80 -12.81 -16.98
C ARG A 33 -11.60 -13.08 -16.09
N ASP A 34 -10.57 -12.26 -16.23
CA ASP A 34 -9.49 -12.18 -15.24
C ASP A 34 -10.17 -11.90 -13.90
N ASP A 35 -10.45 -12.96 -13.14
CA ASP A 35 -10.85 -12.82 -11.76
C ASP A 35 -9.73 -12.02 -11.09
N PRO A 36 -10.02 -10.88 -10.43
CA PRO A 36 -9.02 -10.27 -9.58
C PRO A 36 -8.61 -11.33 -8.57
N VAL A 37 -7.32 -11.70 -8.61
CA VAL A 37 -6.72 -12.69 -7.72
C VAL A 37 -7.25 -12.42 -6.32
N ALA A 38 -7.95 -13.40 -5.75
CA ALA A 38 -8.48 -13.28 -4.40
C ALA A 38 -7.32 -12.83 -3.48
N PRO A 39 -7.50 -11.81 -2.62
CA PRO A 39 -6.43 -11.33 -1.74
C PRO A 39 -5.84 -12.53 -1.00
N ARG A 40 -4.57 -12.85 -1.29
CA ARG A 40 -3.88 -13.94 -0.59
C ARG A 40 -3.79 -13.57 0.88
N ASP A 41 -4.25 -14.46 1.75
CA ASP A 41 -4.21 -14.23 3.20
C ASP A 41 -2.75 -14.12 3.65
N GLY A 42 -2.38 -12.88 4.00
CA GLY A 42 -1.05 -12.51 4.44
C GLY A 42 -1.05 -11.09 4.94
N ALA A 43 -1.63 -10.86 6.12
CA ALA A 43 -1.53 -9.57 6.76
C ALA A 43 -0.14 -9.45 7.40
N LEU A 44 0.70 -8.58 6.84
CA LEU A 44 1.88 -8.06 7.52
C LEU A 44 1.44 -7.27 8.74
N LYS A 45 1.98 -7.58 9.91
CA LYS A 45 1.54 -6.93 11.14
C LYS A 45 2.07 -5.50 11.26
N VAL A 46 3.32 -5.24 10.90
CA VAL A 46 3.98 -3.97 11.24
C VAL A 46 5.15 -3.67 10.32
N VAL A 47 5.22 -2.48 9.74
CA VAL A 47 6.41 -1.92 9.09
C VAL A 47 6.84 -0.71 9.91
N GLN A 48 8.07 -0.70 10.42
CA GLN A 48 8.57 0.39 11.26
C GLN A 48 9.95 0.78 10.82
N GLY A 49 10.26 2.06 10.98
CA GLY A 49 11.63 2.49 10.84
C GLY A 49 11.94 3.72 11.64
N THR A 50 13.22 3.85 11.90
CA THR A 50 13.83 5.06 12.41
C THR A 50 14.93 5.43 11.44
N GLY A 51 14.94 6.65 10.96
CA GLY A 51 16.04 7.17 10.17
C GLY A 51 16.30 8.60 10.59
N SER A 52 17.56 8.95 10.69
CA SER A 52 17.97 10.35 10.77
C SER A 52 18.74 10.66 9.51
N THR A 53 18.50 11.82 8.91
CA THR A 53 19.44 12.33 7.90
C THR A 53 20.72 12.68 8.65
N ALA A 54 21.73 11.82 8.52
CA ALA A 54 23.02 12.03 9.15
C ALA A 54 23.63 13.29 8.55
N THR A 55 23.75 14.30 9.42
CA THR A 55 24.70 15.43 9.36
C THR A 55 24.62 16.30 8.12
N ALA A 56 24.54 17.60 8.35
CA ALA A 56 24.85 18.60 7.34
C ALA A 56 26.18 18.23 6.65
N ASP A 57 26.13 17.71 5.42
CA ASP A 57 27.26 17.83 4.51
C ASP A 57 26.88 17.57 3.06
N ALA A 58 26.47 18.67 2.43
CA ALA A 58 26.74 19.09 1.05
C ALA A 58 25.73 20.22 0.77
N SER A 59 26.16 21.47 0.69
CA SER A 59 25.35 22.56 0.09
C SER A 59 24.20 23.20 0.91
N GLY A 60 24.25 23.25 2.25
CA GLY A 60 23.31 24.07 3.04
C GLY A 60 21.98 23.40 3.45
N HIS A 61 21.97 22.07 3.53
CA HIS A 61 20.82 21.29 3.99
C HIS A 61 20.84 21.06 5.52
N ALA A 62 19.66 21.04 6.13
CA ALA A 62 19.48 20.92 7.58
C ALA A 62 19.15 19.48 8.00
N PRO A 63 19.75 18.96 9.09
CA PRO A 63 19.53 17.59 9.55
C PRO A 63 18.15 17.46 10.24
N PHE A 64 17.42 16.37 9.98
CA PHE A 64 16.17 16.07 10.67
C PHE A 64 16.08 14.58 11.03
N ALA A 65 15.32 14.27 12.07
CA ALA A 65 15.00 12.90 12.44
C ALA A 65 13.62 12.51 11.91
N ALA A 66 13.46 11.31 11.38
CA ALA A 66 12.21 10.78 10.85
C ALA A 66 11.91 9.39 11.43
N VAL A 67 10.71 9.24 11.95
CA VAL A 67 10.22 7.96 12.49
C VAL A 67 8.85 7.70 11.91
N GLY A 68 8.62 6.50 11.41
CA GLY A 68 7.32 6.13 10.84
C GLY A 68 7.01 4.67 11.09
N ALA A 69 5.72 4.40 11.25
CA ALA A 69 5.19 3.05 11.38
C ALA A 69 3.85 2.94 10.64
N VAL A 70 3.57 1.75 10.13
CA VAL A 70 2.27 1.36 9.59
C VAL A 70 2.03 -0.10 9.96
N ASP A 71 0.78 -0.44 10.22
CA ASP A 71 0.37 -1.79 10.56
C ASP A 71 -0.61 -2.34 9.52
N GLU A 72 -0.81 -3.65 9.53
CA GLU A 72 -1.82 -4.34 8.71
C GLU A 72 -1.71 -4.08 7.19
N LEU A 73 -0.49 -4.19 6.65
CA LEU A 73 -0.30 -4.21 5.20
C LEU A 73 -0.78 -5.54 4.64
N ARG A 74 -1.48 -5.48 3.51
CA ARG A 74 -1.93 -6.65 2.76
C ARG A 74 -1.51 -6.49 1.30
N PRO A 75 -1.20 -7.58 0.57
CA PRO A 75 -0.90 -7.51 -0.85
C PRO A 75 -1.97 -6.73 -1.62
N GLY A 76 -1.53 -5.80 -2.47
CA GLY A 76 -2.39 -4.95 -3.30
C GLY A 76 -3.08 -3.80 -2.57
N GLN A 77 -2.91 -3.65 -1.24
CA GLN A 77 -3.53 -2.58 -0.47
C GLN A 77 -2.56 -1.44 -0.18
N MET A 78 -2.97 -0.22 -0.52
CA MET A 78 -2.29 1.01 -0.12
C MET A 78 -2.69 1.39 1.31
N ARG A 79 -1.70 1.79 2.11
CA ARG A 79 -1.89 2.36 3.44
C ARG A 79 -1.12 3.66 3.57
N THR A 80 -1.56 4.51 4.49
CA THR A 80 -0.86 5.72 4.86
C THR A 80 0.22 5.41 5.89
N LEU A 81 1.47 5.71 5.55
CA LEU A 81 2.61 5.73 6.46
C LEU A 81 2.72 7.12 7.07
N SER A 82 2.42 7.23 8.37
CA SER A 82 2.57 8.49 9.10
C SER A 82 4.02 8.68 9.55
N VAL A 83 4.76 9.57 8.89
CA VAL A 83 6.15 9.84 9.23
C VAL A 83 6.25 11.08 10.11
N LYS A 84 6.65 10.90 11.37
CA LYS A 84 6.98 11.98 12.28
C LYS A 84 8.38 12.51 11.98
N VAL A 85 8.44 13.73 11.45
CA VAL A 85 9.69 14.46 11.19
C VAL A 85 9.94 15.42 12.34
N THR A 86 11.15 15.42 12.88
CA THR A 86 11.58 16.22 14.03
C THR A 86 12.75 17.12 13.66
N ASN A 87 12.59 18.40 13.96
CA ASN A 87 13.60 19.43 13.82
C ASN A 87 14.25 19.68 15.20
N PRO A 88 15.52 19.29 15.40
CA PRO A 88 16.24 19.52 16.66
C PRO A 88 16.83 20.93 16.79
N ASP A 89 16.79 21.74 15.73
CA ASP A 89 17.41 23.07 15.71
C ASP A 89 16.47 24.19 16.17
N GLN A 90 17.09 25.34 16.44
CA GLN A 90 16.43 26.58 16.84
C GLN A 90 15.80 27.37 15.67
N VAL A 91 15.93 26.89 14.42
CA VAL A 91 15.41 27.53 13.21
C VAL A 91 14.41 26.60 12.54
N ALA A 92 13.33 27.14 11.98
CA ALA A 92 12.35 26.33 11.25
C ALA A 92 12.95 25.77 9.95
N TYR A 93 12.52 24.57 9.56
CA TYR A 93 12.96 23.93 8.33
C TYR A 93 11.83 23.81 7.32
N ARG A 94 12.16 23.87 6.05
CA ARG A 94 11.30 23.43 4.96
C ARG A 94 11.77 22.06 4.47
N ILE A 95 10.90 21.07 4.50
CA ILE A 95 11.20 19.75 3.95
C ILE A 95 11.09 19.82 2.42
N LEU A 96 12.18 19.47 1.74
CA LEU A 96 12.26 19.41 0.29
C LEU A 96 11.99 18.00 -0.21
N GLU A 97 12.58 17.01 0.45
CA GLU A 97 12.45 15.61 0.08
C GLU A 97 12.35 14.76 1.33
N LEU A 98 11.55 13.70 1.27
CA LEU A 98 11.47 12.67 2.31
C LEU A 98 11.25 11.33 1.62
N ASN A 99 12.19 10.42 1.81
CA ASN A 99 12.12 9.06 1.30
C ASN A 99 12.16 8.04 2.43
N ALA A 100 11.52 6.90 2.18
CA ALA A 100 11.54 5.75 3.07
C ALA A 100 11.90 4.53 2.24
N THR A 101 13.01 3.87 2.58
CA THR A 101 13.50 2.69 1.86
C THR A 101 13.25 1.45 2.72
N PRO A 102 12.39 0.52 2.26
CA PRO A 102 12.25 -0.77 2.91
C PRO A 102 13.56 -1.54 2.92
N LYS A 103 13.88 -2.15 4.06
CA LYS A 103 14.92 -3.15 4.22
C LYS A 103 14.29 -4.53 4.31
N ASP A 104 15.09 -5.56 4.08
CA ASP A 104 14.62 -6.94 4.14
C ASP A 104 14.17 -7.27 5.56
N ALA A 105 12.98 -7.87 5.68
CA ALA A 105 12.49 -8.36 6.96
C ALA A 105 13.28 -9.60 7.38
N ASN A 106 13.62 -10.46 6.41
CA ASN A 106 14.46 -11.64 6.57
C ASN A 106 15.00 -12.09 5.20
N SER A 107 15.83 -13.14 5.17
CA SER A 107 16.44 -13.67 3.94
C SER A 107 15.46 -14.24 2.92
N ALA A 108 14.22 -14.57 3.32
CA ALA A 108 13.16 -15.10 2.47
C ALA A 108 12.10 -14.05 2.10
N CYS A 109 12.18 -12.84 2.67
CA CYS A 109 11.21 -11.77 2.50
C CYS A 109 11.94 -10.43 2.33
N ALA A 110 12.31 -10.15 1.09
CA ALA A 110 13.03 -8.94 0.72
C ALA A 110 12.11 -7.72 0.66
N GLY A 111 12.52 -6.61 1.26
CA GLY A 111 11.71 -5.38 1.33
C GLY A 111 11.57 -4.71 -0.03
N SER A 112 12.65 -4.69 -0.80
CA SER A 112 12.70 -4.03 -2.11
C SER A 112 11.82 -4.67 -3.19
N THR A 113 11.47 -5.95 -3.04
CA THR A 113 10.63 -6.68 -4.00
C THR A 113 9.18 -6.80 -3.55
N ASN A 114 8.90 -6.66 -2.24
CA ASN A 114 7.56 -6.85 -1.67
C ASN A 114 6.89 -5.54 -1.25
N LEU A 115 7.65 -4.47 -1.01
CA LEU A 115 7.12 -3.19 -0.55
C LEU A 115 7.52 -2.05 -1.48
N VAL A 116 6.55 -1.17 -1.73
CA VAL A 116 6.78 0.12 -2.37
C VAL A 116 6.33 1.21 -1.41
N VAL A 117 7.18 2.21 -1.19
CA VAL A 117 6.87 3.40 -0.39
C VAL A 117 7.05 4.62 -1.28
N SER A 118 6.07 5.52 -1.26
CA SER A 118 6.15 6.79 -1.99
C SER A 118 7.19 7.70 -1.35
N ALA A 119 7.84 8.52 -2.17
CA ALA A 119 8.64 9.64 -1.70
C ALA A 119 7.87 10.96 -1.81
N TYR A 120 8.07 11.85 -0.84
CA TYR A 120 7.67 13.24 -0.93
C TYR A 120 8.78 14.05 -1.59
N GLU A 121 8.39 14.92 -2.53
CA GLU A 121 9.26 15.86 -3.22
C GLU A 121 8.51 17.19 -3.38
N ALA A 122 9.08 18.28 -2.85
CA ALA A 122 8.47 19.61 -2.82
C ALA A 122 8.36 20.25 -4.21
N THR A 123 9.08 19.72 -5.20
CA THR A 123 9.09 20.18 -6.59
C THR A 123 7.97 19.56 -7.42
N LYS A 124 7.29 18.51 -6.93
CA LYS A 124 6.18 17.86 -7.64
C LYS A 124 4.98 18.82 -7.75
N PRO A 125 4.33 18.93 -8.93
CA PRO A 125 3.12 19.72 -9.07
C PRO A 125 2.04 19.31 -8.08
N GLY A 126 1.49 20.29 -7.34
CA GLY A 126 0.46 20.04 -6.31
C GLY A 126 1.01 19.55 -4.96
N ALA A 127 2.33 19.48 -4.77
CA ALA A 127 2.92 19.12 -3.49
C ALA A 127 2.59 20.13 -2.38
N VAL A 128 2.19 19.62 -1.22
CA VAL A 128 2.01 20.43 0.00
C VAL A 128 3.38 20.84 0.52
N THR A 129 3.53 22.11 0.91
CA THR A 129 4.76 22.57 1.56
C THR A 129 4.71 22.21 3.05
N TYR A 130 5.69 21.43 3.50
CA TYR A 130 5.87 21.09 4.91
C TYR A 130 6.95 21.95 5.55
N VAL A 131 6.57 22.66 6.61
CA VAL A 131 7.49 23.44 7.45
C VAL A 131 7.49 22.83 8.85
N VAL A 132 8.67 22.47 9.35
CA VAL A 132 8.86 21.97 10.71
C VAL A 132 9.35 23.14 11.58
N PRO A 133 8.53 23.64 12.52
CA PRO A 133 8.97 24.69 13.43
C PRO A 133 10.21 24.29 14.24
N ARG A 134 10.92 25.27 14.80
CA ARG A 134 12.08 25.05 15.68
C ARG A 134 11.73 24.12 16.84
N ASN A 135 12.65 23.23 17.21
CA ASN A 135 12.51 22.25 18.30
C ASN A 135 11.16 21.51 18.32
N SER A 136 10.63 21.16 17.16
CA SER A 136 9.28 20.59 17.05
C SER A 136 9.23 19.42 16.09
N SER A 137 8.09 18.76 16.05
CA SER A 137 7.81 17.69 15.10
C SER A 137 6.51 17.95 14.35
N ILE A 138 6.45 17.47 13.11
CA ILE A 138 5.23 17.40 12.31
C ILE A 138 5.07 15.98 11.75
N THR A 139 3.88 15.65 11.25
CA THR A 139 3.63 14.39 10.55
C THR A 139 3.47 14.65 9.06
N ILE A 140 4.24 13.93 8.25
CA ILE A 140 4.15 13.92 6.79
C ILE A 140 3.55 12.56 6.37
N PRO A 141 2.39 12.54 5.70
CA PRO A 141 1.81 11.30 5.18
C PRO A 141 2.57 10.86 3.93
N LEU A 142 3.11 9.64 3.96
CA LEU A 142 3.54 8.90 2.79
C LEU A 142 2.55 7.76 2.51
N THR A 143 2.61 7.19 1.32
CA THR A 143 1.86 5.98 0.96
C THR A 143 2.81 4.79 0.92
N VAL A 144 2.37 3.67 1.46
CA VAL A 144 3.08 2.39 1.40
C VAL A 144 2.13 1.31 0.92
N MET A 145 2.62 0.42 0.08
CA MET A 145 1.86 -0.68 -0.49
C MET A 145 2.71 -1.94 -0.47
N MET A 146 2.11 -3.03 -0.01
CA MET A 146 2.65 -4.36 -0.29
C MET A 146 2.23 -4.75 -1.69
N LEU A 147 3.22 -5.04 -2.55
CA LEU A 147 2.97 -5.47 -3.92
C LEU A 147 2.25 -6.81 -3.92
N ASP A 148 1.25 -6.96 -4.78
CA ASP A 148 0.65 -8.25 -5.09
C ASP A 148 1.47 -8.91 -6.21
N THR A 149 2.28 -9.90 -5.84
CA THR A 149 3.22 -10.55 -6.76
C THR A 149 2.71 -11.90 -7.23
N ALA A 150 3.16 -12.33 -8.42
CA ALA A 150 2.79 -13.66 -8.94
C ALA A 150 3.30 -14.80 -8.03
N THR A 151 4.47 -14.62 -7.39
CA THR A 151 5.06 -15.55 -6.43
C THR A 151 4.34 -15.53 -5.07
N SER A 152 4.38 -16.64 -4.33
CA SER A 152 3.87 -16.64 -2.95
C SER A 152 4.69 -15.67 -2.08
N GLN A 153 3.99 -14.90 -1.27
CA GLN A 153 4.56 -13.97 -0.28
C GLN A 153 4.36 -14.51 1.15
N ASP A 154 4.13 -15.82 1.32
CA ASP A 154 3.82 -16.42 2.63
C ASP A 154 4.98 -16.25 3.64
N ALA A 155 6.23 -16.17 3.15
CA ALA A 155 7.41 -15.88 3.96
C ALA A 155 7.41 -14.46 4.57
N CYS A 156 6.52 -13.60 4.08
CA CYS A 156 6.27 -12.25 4.57
C CYS A 156 5.07 -12.17 5.52
N ASN A 157 4.44 -13.29 5.86
CA ASN A 157 3.34 -13.28 6.82
C ASN A 157 3.85 -13.04 8.25
N ASP A 158 3.17 -12.16 8.98
CA ASP A 158 3.51 -11.79 10.37
C ASP A 158 4.94 -11.27 10.60
N VAL A 159 5.66 -10.86 9.54
CA VAL A 159 6.99 -10.27 9.68
C VAL A 159 6.94 -8.74 9.74
N SER A 160 8.05 -8.14 10.15
CA SER A 160 8.22 -6.70 10.15
C SER A 160 9.35 -6.25 9.26
N PHE A 161 9.06 -5.27 8.40
CA PHE A 161 10.06 -4.65 7.54
C PHE A 161 10.63 -3.41 8.22
N PRO A 162 11.96 -3.33 8.40
CA PRO A 162 12.61 -2.10 8.81
C PRO A 162 12.53 -1.05 7.69
N LEU A 163 12.25 0.21 8.02
CA LEU A 163 12.37 1.33 7.09
C LEU A 163 13.60 2.18 7.42
N ALA A 164 14.38 2.50 6.39
CA ALA A 164 15.40 3.54 6.48
C ALA A 164 14.81 4.84 5.93
N PHE A 165 14.70 5.87 6.77
CA PHE A 165 14.26 7.20 6.35
C PHE A 165 15.46 8.07 5.97
N GLY A 166 15.27 8.89 4.93
CA GLY A 166 16.21 9.91 4.49
C GLY A 166 15.46 11.10 3.88
N GLY A 167 16.21 12.08 3.37
CA GLY A 167 15.65 13.19 2.62
C GLY A 167 16.49 14.46 2.71
N LEU A 168 15.89 15.55 2.26
CA LEU A 168 16.52 16.87 2.21
C LEU A 168 15.60 17.90 2.87
N ALA A 169 16.20 18.75 3.69
CA ALA A 169 15.54 19.93 4.23
C ALA A 169 16.45 21.13 4.05
N THR A 170 15.86 22.31 3.94
CA THR A 170 16.60 23.58 4.03
C THR A 170 16.10 24.33 5.25
N GLN A 171 16.99 25.09 5.88
CA GLN A 171 16.55 26.08 6.85
C GLN A 171 15.62 27.04 6.11
N GLY A 172 14.42 27.25 6.65
CA GLY A 172 13.57 28.33 6.17
C GLY A 172 14.38 29.61 6.37
N GLN A 173 14.44 30.47 5.34
CA GLN A 173 14.91 31.83 5.58
C GLN A 173 14.05 32.37 6.71
N GLY A 174 14.67 32.56 7.88
CA GLY A 174 13.98 33.18 8.99
C GLY A 174 13.43 34.49 8.47
N ASN A 175 12.12 34.67 8.51
CA ASN A 175 11.60 36.01 8.64
C ASN A 175 12.16 36.50 9.98
N GLY A 176 13.32 37.16 9.90
CA GLY A 176 13.77 38.02 10.95
C GLY A 176 12.63 38.98 11.21
N ASN A 177 11.97 38.81 12.34
CA ASN A 177 11.16 39.88 12.88
C ASN A 177 11.26 39.85 14.40
N SER A 178 12.08 40.80 14.86
CA SER A 178 12.05 41.52 16.13
C SER A 178 12.35 40.74 17.41
#